data_AF-X1T8E1-F1
#
_entry.id   AF-X1T8E1-F1
#
_cell.length_a   1.000
_cell.length_b   1.000
_cell.length_c   1.000
_cell.angle_alpha   90.00
_cell.angle_beta   90.00
_cell.angle_gamma   90.00
#
_symmetry.space_group_name_H-M   'P 1'
#
loop_
_entity.id
_entity.type
_entity.pdbx_description
1 polymer ?
#
loop_
_entity_poly.entity_id
_entity_poly.type
_entity_poly.pdbx_seq_one_letter_code
_entity_poly.pdbx_strand_id
1 'polypeptide(L)'
;IAVAPPGFINFTLKSDWLTQQVDSILTADDAYGDIDLGQGSRVQIEFVSVNPTGPLHVGHGRGAILGSTLANVLAAAGYRVEKEYYINDAGSQVDAFYRSLYARYQQSLGIDAEMPSGGYLGGCVN
;
A
#
# COMPACT_ATOMS: atom_id res chain seq x y z
N ILE A 1 -17.12 7.25 39.14
CA ILE A 1 -16.60 8.59 38.76
C ILE A 1 -15.91 9.16 39.99
N ALA A 2 -14.69 9.64 39.86
CA ALA A 2 -13.93 10.24 40.95
C ALA A 2 -13.33 11.57 40.51
N VAL A 3 -13.35 12.57 41.39
CA VAL A 3 -12.69 13.86 41.15
C VAL A 3 -11.29 13.80 41.75
N ALA A 4 -10.27 14.15 40.96
CA ALA A 4 -8.89 14.22 41.42
C ALA A 4 -8.35 15.66 41.28
N PRO A 5 -7.66 16.20 42.29
CA PRO A 5 -6.98 17.49 42.16
C PRO A 5 -5.97 17.46 41.00
N PRO A 6 -5.79 18.56 40.24
CA PRO A 6 -6.35 19.89 40.38
C PRO A 6 -7.55 20.14 39.44
N GLY A 7 -8.42 19.14 39.22
CA GLY A 7 -9.63 19.29 38.38
C GLY A 7 -9.89 18.15 37.38
N PHE A 8 -9.26 16.99 37.55
CA PHE A 8 -9.51 15.84 36.71
C PHE A 8 -10.79 15.12 37.14
N ILE A 9 -11.56 14.63 36.17
CA ILE A 9 -12.68 13.73 36.38
C ILE A 9 -12.29 12.38 35.79
N ASN A 10 -12.10 11.40 36.67
CA ASN A 10 -11.74 10.05 36.31
C ASN A 10 -12.98 9.17 36.21
N PHE A 11 -13.10 8.46 35.09
CA PHE A 11 -14.12 7.45 34.85
C PHE A 11 -13.50 6.07 35.03
N THR A 12 -14.19 5.22 35.79
CA THR A 12 -13.84 3.81 35.91
C THR A 12 -15.04 3.03 35.42
N LEU A 13 -14.80 2.19 34.43
CA LEU A 13 -15.82 1.31 33.88
C LEU A 13 -16.05 0.16 34.86
N LYS A 14 -17.30 -0.28 35.02
CA LYS A 14 -17.61 -1.42 35.88
C LYS A 14 -17.01 -2.68 35.25
N SER A 15 -16.41 -3.55 36.07
CA SER A 15 -15.82 -4.81 35.61
C SER A 15 -16.85 -5.67 34.86
N ASP A 16 -18.07 -5.79 35.38
CA ASP A 16 -19.13 -6.57 34.72
C ASP A 16 -19.50 -6.02 33.35
N TRP A 17 -19.47 -4.70 33.18
CA TRP A 17 -19.71 -4.06 31.88
C TRP A 17 -18.60 -4.36 30.88
N LEU A 18 -17.33 -4.37 31.34
CA LEU A 18 -16.18 -4.74 30.52
C LEU A 18 -16.26 -6.20 30.07
N THR A 19 -16.61 -7.11 30.99
CA THR A 19 -16.78 -8.54 30.68
C THR A 19 -17.88 -8.76 29.64
N GLN A 20 -19.00 -8.03 29.73
CA GLN A 20 -20.07 -8.09 28.73
C GLN A 20 -19.64 -7.65 27.32
N GLN A 21 -18.57 -6.85 27.17
CA GLN A 21 -18.08 -6.47 25.84
C GLN A 21 -17.51 -7.66 25.08
N VAL A 22 -17.07 -8.73 25.77
CA VAL A 22 -16.58 -9.95 25.10
C VAL A 22 -17.69 -10.58 24.26
N ASP A 23 -18.91 -10.67 24.80
CA ASP A 23 -20.06 -11.21 24.07
C ASP A 23 -20.40 -10.33 22.86
N SER A 24 -20.33 -9.00 23.01
CA SER A 24 -20.51 -8.05 21.90
C SER A 24 -19.46 -8.23 20.81
N ILE A 25 -18.19 -8.43 21.19
CA ILE A 25 -17.09 -8.68 20.25
C ILE A 25 -17.33 -9.98 19.49
N LEU A 26 -17.64 -11.07 20.19
CA LEU A 26 -17.90 -12.37 19.58
C LEU A 26 -19.14 -12.37 18.69
N THR A 27 -20.15 -11.56 19.03
CA THR A 27 -21.38 -11.42 18.21
C THR A 27 -21.11 -10.63 16.93
N ALA A 28 -20.27 -9.59 17.00
CA ALA A 28 -19.93 -8.76 15.85
C ALA A 28 -18.84 -9.40 14.96
N ASP A 29 -18.06 -10.34 15.50
CA ASP A 29 -17.02 -11.11 14.81
C ASP A 29 -16.02 -10.20 14.07
N ASP A 30 -15.72 -10.49 12.81
CA ASP A 30 -14.82 -9.70 11.96
C ASP A 30 -15.24 -8.21 11.82
N ALA A 31 -16.51 -7.88 12.07
CA ALA A 31 -17.06 -6.54 11.91
C ALA A 31 -17.06 -5.71 13.21
N TYR A 32 -16.52 -6.22 14.33
CA TYR A 32 -16.55 -5.49 15.61
C TYR A 32 -15.92 -4.09 15.54
N GLY A 33 -14.89 -3.92 14.71
CA GLY A 33 -14.20 -2.65 14.50
C GLY A 33 -14.78 -1.77 13.40
N ASP A 34 -15.77 -2.25 12.65
CA ASP A 34 -16.31 -1.54 11.51
C ASP A 34 -17.26 -0.43 11.96
N ILE A 35 -17.17 0.72 11.29
CA ILE A 35 -18.02 1.89 11.54
C ILE A 35 -18.52 2.43 10.21
N ASP A 36 -19.71 3.01 10.18
CA ASP A 36 -20.25 3.64 8.97
C ASP A 36 -20.04 5.16 8.98
N LEU A 37 -18.78 5.58 9.06
CA LEU A 37 -18.41 7.00 9.04
C LEU A 37 -18.41 7.55 7.60
N GLY A 38 -17.95 6.74 6.65
CA GLY A 38 -17.80 7.10 5.24
C GLY A 38 -19.12 7.19 4.49
N GLN A 39 -20.19 6.55 4.98
CA GLN A 39 -21.53 6.61 4.38
C GLN A 39 -21.52 6.27 2.87
N GLY A 40 -20.66 5.33 2.47
CA GLY A 40 -20.49 4.92 1.07
C GLY A 40 -19.74 5.92 0.18
N SER A 41 -19.14 6.97 0.74
CA SER A 41 -18.29 7.92 0.00
C SER A 41 -17.13 7.20 -0.70
N ARG A 42 -16.80 7.64 -1.91
CA ARG A 42 -15.74 7.03 -2.72
C ARG A 42 -14.39 7.66 -2.39
N VAL A 43 -13.37 6.81 -2.25
CA VAL A 43 -11.97 7.22 -2.08
C VAL A 43 -11.10 6.35 -2.98
N GLN A 44 -10.18 6.98 -3.69
CA GLN A 44 -9.14 6.31 -4.47
C GLN A 44 -7.82 6.41 -3.72
N ILE A 45 -7.11 5.29 -3.60
CA ILE A 45 -5.81 5.19 -2.94
C ILE A 45 -4.82 4.59 -3.92
N GLU A 46 -3.89 5.42 -4.36
CA GLU A 46 -2.77 5.01 -5.19
C GLU A 46 -1.56 4.69 -4.30
N PHE A 47 -0.93 3.53 -4.51
CA PHE A 47 0.27 3.15 -3.76
C PHE A 47 1.17 2.18 -4.53
N VAL A 48 2.42 2.07 -4.09
CA VAL A 48 3.55 1.41 -4.78
C VAL A 48 4.03 2.17 -6.01
N SER A 49 3.21 2.29 -7.06
CA SER A 49 3.44 3.08 -8.29
C SER A 49 4.91 3.17 -8.75
N VAL A 50 5.59 2.03 -8.81
CA VAL A 50 7.01 2.02 -9.19
C VAL A 50 7.15 2.00 -10.70
N ASN A 51 8.16 2.71 -11.20
CA ASN A 51 8.52 2.63 -12.61
C ASN A 51 8.88 1.17 -12.97
N PRO A 52 8.43 0.65 -14.12
CA PRO A 52 8.66 -0.73 -14.54
C PRO A 52 10.08 -0.95 -15.09
N THR A 53 11.09 -0.28 -14.52
CA THR A 53 12.48 -0.29 -15.01
C THR A 53 13.43 -1.15 -14.16
N GLY A 54 12.89 -1.91 -13.20
CA GLY A 54 13.65 -2.79 -12.33
C GLY A 54 12.77 -3.66 -11.42
N PRO A 55 13.37 -4.58 -10.65
CA PRO A 55 12.64 -5.48 -9.78
C PRO A 55 12.16 -4.74 -8.53
N LEU A 56 11.06 -5.21 -7.95
CA LEU A 56 10.57 -4.69 -6.67
C LEU A 56 11.55 -5.04 -5.54
N HIS A 57 11.94 -4.06 -4.73
CA HIS A 57 12.77 -4.26 -3.54
C HIS A 57 12.03 -3.88 -2.25
N VAL A 58 12.62 -4.18 -1.08
CA VAL A 58 12.03 -3.94 0.25
C VAL A 58 11.53 -2.50 0.48
N GLY A 59 12.17 -1.49 -0.13
CA GLY A 59 11.70 -0.11 -0.09
C GLY A 59 10.28 0.08 -0.66
N HIS A 60 9.89 -0.67 -1.68
CA HIS A 60 8.54 -0.65 -2.26
C HIS A 60 7.53 -1.38 -1.35
N GLY A 61 7.99 -2.38 -0.61
CA GLY A 61 7.19 -3.10 0.38
C GLY A 61 6.62 -2.18 1.47
N ARG A 62 7.37 -1.15 1.88
CA ARG A 62 6.87 -0.14 2.82
C ARG A 62 5.65 0.61 2.27
N GLY A 63 5.72 1.06 1.02
CA GLY A 63 4.61 1.74 0.35
C GLY A 63 3.41 0.81 0.17
N ALA A 64 3.65 -0.45 -0.17
CA ALA A 64 2.62 -1.48 -0.28
C ALA A 64 1.85 -1.71 1.03
N ILE A 65 2.57 -1.86 2.14
CA ILE A 65 1.97 -2.10 3.45
C ILE A 65 1.16 -0.89 3.91
N LEU A 66 1.71 0.32 3.78
CA LEU A 66 1.00 1.54 4.21
C LEU A 66 -0.28 1.77 3.42
N GLY A 67 -0.21 1.66 2.08
CA GLY A 67 -1.37 1.86 1.21
C GLY A 67 -2.45 0.79 1.44
N SER A 68 -2.04 -0.48 1.56
CA SER A 68 -2.97 -1.59 1.85
C SER A 68 -3.66 -1.41 3.21
N THR A 69 -2.91 -1.08 4.26
CA THR A 69 -3.47 -0.86 5.60
C THR A 69 -4.44 0.32 5.61
N LEU A 70 -4.09 1.45 4.99
CA LEU A 70 -4.97 2.61 4.90
C LEU A 70 -6.27 2.28 4.17
N ALA A 71 -6.18 1.54 3.06
CA ALA A 71 -7.33 1.11 2.29
C ALA A 71 -8.27 0.20 3.09
N ASN A 72 -7.71 -0.72 3.88
CA ASN A 72 -8.50 -1.62 4.71
C ASN A 72 -9.18 -0.87 5.87
N VAL A 73 -8.49 0.08 6.51
CA VAL A 73 -9.08 0.93 7.55
C VAL A 73 -10.22 1.80 7.00
N LEU A 74 -10.06 2.37 5.81
CA LEU A 74 -11.12 3.17 5.19
C LEU A 74 -12.31 2.31 4.76
N ALA A 75 -12.08 1.08 4.27
CA ALA A 75 -13.15 0.14 3.97
C ALA A 75 -13.94 -0.22 5.24
N ALA A 76 -13.23 -0.55 6.34
CA ALA A 76 -13.82 -0.78 7.66
C ALA A 76 -14.59 0.44 8.20
N ALA A 77 -14.18 1.65 7.82
CA ALA A 77 -14.87 2.89 8.16
C ALA A 77 -16.03 3.27 7.21
N GLY A 78 -16.48 2.36 6.34
CA GLY A 78 -17.67 2.54 5.51
C GLY A 78 -17.44 3.29 4.19
N TYR A 79 -16.19 3.45 3.76
CA TYR A 79 -15.86 4.05 2.47
C TYR A 79 -15.85 3.02 1.34
N ARG A 80 -16.18 3.45 0.12
CA ARG A 80 -15.96 2.68 -1.11
C ARG A 80 -14.56 2.95 -1.62
N VAL A 81 -13.63 2.07 -1.29
CA VAL A 81 -12.21 2.25 -1.59
C VAL A 81 -11.84 1.61 -2.94
N GLU A 82 -11.30 2.43 -3.83
CA GLU A 82 -10.65 1.99 -5.08
C GLU A 82 -9.13 2.02 -4.87
N LYS A 83 -8.47 0.87 -5.11
CA LYS A 83 -7.02 0.72 -4.95
C LYS A 83 -6.38 0.81 -6.33
N GLU A 84 -5.43 1.71 -6.51
CA GLU A 84 -4.75 1.90 -7.81
C GLU A 84 -3.24 1.72 -7.72
N TYR A 85 -2.70 1.26 -8.84
CA TYR A 85 -1.27 1.14 -9.09
C TYR A 85 -0.98 1.91 -10.37
N TYR A 86 -0.30 3.06 -10.26
CA TYR A 86 0.08 3.83 -11.42
C TYR A 86 1.33 3.25 -12.07
N ILE A 87 1.24 2.96 -13.37
CA ILE A 87 2.37 2.51 -14.18
C ILE A 87 2.80 3.69 -15.04
N ASN A 88 4.01 4.19 -14.80
CA ASN A 88 4.62 5.16 -15.71
C ASN A 88 5.39 4.43 -16.81
N ASP A 89 4.76 4.31 -17.98
CA ASP A 89 5.31 3.68 -19.18
C ASP A 89 5.93 4.69 -20.16
N ALA A 90 6.10 5.95 -19.75
CA ALA A 90 6.63 7.01 -20.57
C ALA A 90 7.89 7.67 -19.96
N GLY A 91 8.77 8.15 -20.83
CA GLY A 91 9.92 8.98 -20.45
C GLY A 91 11.28 8.32 -20.64
N SER A 92 12.33 9.08 -20.28
CA SER A 92 13.72 8.72 -20.59
C SER A 92 14.20 7.44 -19.92
N GLN A 93 13.69 7.08 -18.73
CA GLN A 93 14.00 5.80 -18.09
C GLN A 93 13.45 4.61 -18.89
N VAL A 94 12.21 4.70 -19.37
CA VAL A 94 11.59 3.62 -20.15
C VAL A 94 12.25 3.49 -21.52
N ASP A 95 12.58 4.61 -22.18
CA ASP A 95 13.31 4.59 -23.45
C ASP A 95 14.74 4.00 -23.27
N ALA A 96 15.45 4.37 -22.21
CA ALA A 96 16.74 3.77 -21.88
C ALA A 96 16.63 2.27 -21.59
N PHE A 97 15.56 1.83 -20.91
CA PHE A 97 15.29 0.41 -20.67
C PHE A 97 15.04 -0.35 -21.97
N TYR A 98 14.18 0.16 -22.86
CA TYR A 98 13.91 -0.45 -24.17
C TYR A 98 15.17 -0.58 -25.02
N ARG A 99 15.98 0.47 -25.11
CA ARG A 99 17.25 0.43 -25.87
C ARG A 99 18.23 -0.60 -25.31
N SER A 100 18.28 -0.73 -23.98
CA SER A 100 19.15 -1.70 -23.31
C SER A 100 18.69 -3.14 -23.56
N LEU A 101 17.38 -3.39 -23.48
CA LEU A 101 16.78 -4.67 -23.80
C LEU A 101 16.99 -5.06 -25.27
N TYR A 102 16.85 -4.11 -26.19
CA TYR A 102 17.05 -4.33 -27.62
C TYR A 102 18.51 -4.69 -27.94
N ALA A 103 19.49 -3.98 -27.36
CA ALA A 103 20.90 -4.30 -27.51
C ALA A 103 21.22 -5.73 -27.02
N ARG A 104 20.65 -6.13 -25.87
CA ARG A 104 20.81 -7.50 -25.33
C ARG A 104 20.15 -8.57 -26.20
N TYR A 105 18.97 -8.27 -26.75
CA TYR A 105 18.31 -9.13 -27.73
C TYR A 105 19.15 -9.32 -29.00
N GLN A 106 19.82 -8.27 -29.50
CA GLN A 106 20.73 -8.40 -30.64
C GLN A 106 21.95 -9.25 -30.30
N GLN A 107 22.56 -9.04 -29.12
CA GLN A 107 23.70 -9.83 -28.65
C GLN A 107 23.35 -11.32 -28.48
N SER A 108 22.14 -11.65 -28.01
CA SER A 108 21.71 -13.06 -27.87
C SER A 108 21.50 -13.76 -29.21
N LEU A 109 21.24 -12.99 -30.28
CA LEU A 109 21.21 -13.46 -31.67
C LEU A 109 22.59 -13.50 -32.33
N GLY A 110 23.66 -13.18 -31.59
CA GLY A 110 25.03 -13.15 -32.11
C GLY A 110 25.37 -11.92 -32.95
N ILE A 111 24.53 -10.88 -32.91
CA ILE A 111 24.78 -9.59 -33.57
C ILE A 111 25.61 -8.73 -32.61
N ASP A 112 26.73 -8.19 -33.12
CA ASP A 112 27.53 -7.23 -32.35
C ASP A 112 26.76 -5.91 -32.21
N ALA A 113 26.34 -5.61 -30.99
CA ALA A 113 25.54 -4.44 -30.66
C ALA A 113 26.09 -3.80 -29.37
N GLU A 114 26.39 -2.50 -29.43
CA GLU A 114 26.93 -1.76 -28.29
C GLU A 114 25.81 -1.40 -27.30
N MET A 115 26.11 -1.48 -26.00
CA MET A 115 25.15 -1.07 -24.97
C MET A 115 25.00 0.47 -24.96
N PRO A 116 23.78 1.01 -24.90
CA PRO A 116 23.56 2.45 -24.85
C PRO A 116 24.16 3.09 -23.59
N SER A 117 24.68 4.31 -23.70
CA SER A 117 25.22 5.07 -22.57
C SER A 117 24.11 5.39 -21.56
N GLY A 118 24.33 5.02 -20.29
CA GLY A 118 23.29 5.09 -19.25
C GLY A 118 22.21 4.00 -19.36
N GLY A 119 22.42 2.98 -20.19
CA GLY A 119 21.56 1.82 -20.30
C GLY A 119 21.52 0.96 -19.03
N TYR A 120 20.46 0.18 -18.89
CA TYR A 120 20.31 -0.78 -17.81
C TYR A 120 21.22 -1.98 -18.07
N LEU A 121 22.02 -2.36 -17.06
CA LEU A 121 23.03 -3.43 -17.17
C LEU A 121 22.72 -4.65 -16.28
N GLY A 122 21.66 -4.57 -15.47
CA GLY A 122 21.27 -5.61 -14.52
C GLY A 122 20.49 -6.77 -15.15
N GLY A 123 20.12 -7.77 -14.35
CA GLY A 123 19.40 -8.97 -14.80
C GLY A 123 17.99 -8.73 -15.38
N CYS A 124 17.51 -7.49 -15.43
CA CYS A 124 16.25 -7.14 -16.08
C CYS A 124 16.35 -7.02 -17.61
N VAL A 125 17.56 -7.10 -18.17
CA VAL A 125 17.79 -7.08 -19.62
C VAL A 125 18.69 -8.24 -20.10
N ASN A 126 19.17 -9.10 -19.20
CA ASN A 126 20.06 -10.23 -19.53
C ASN A 126 19.27 -11.51 -19.75
#